data_AF-A0A8R2JVW5-F1
#
_entry.id   AF-A0A8R2JVW5-F1
#
_cell.length_a   1.000
_cell.length_b   1.000
_cell.length_c   1.000
_cell.angle_alpha   90.00
_cell.angle_beta   90.00
_cell.angle_gamma   90.00
#
_symmetry.space_group_name_H-M   'P 1'
#
loop_
_entity.id
_entity.type
_entity.pdbx_description
1 polymer ?
#
loop_
_entity_poly.entity_id
_entity_poly.type
_entity_poly.pdbx_seq_one_letter_code
_entity_poly.pdbx_strand_id
1 'polypeptide(L)'
;MCSINENEKLISAMSDENCGLFEFTNEGNSVEVGFLCWIQTTPCTEDKINNQDLISEKTEIVLFWPSNIDVTYASSMVKRCKKKDMQWIKVSAILLAQGNWIEMCEKRKYYIAHNKISPCRSKRHERHIILSESTVTDKNKMVIKY
;
A
#
# COMPACT_ATOMS: atom_id res chain seq x y z
N MET A 1 -16.43 11.12 12.32
CA MET A 1 -15.66 10.83 13.55
C MET A 1 -15.83 9.35 13.85
N CYS A 2 -14.74 8.60 14.03
CA CYS A 2 -14.80 7.20 14.48
C CYS A 2 -15.06 7.15 15.98
N SER A 3 -15.79 6.12 16.43
CA SER A 3 -16.03 5.91 17.87
C SER A 3 -14.76 5.43 18.58
N ILE A 4 -14.62 5.73 19.87
CA ILE A 4 -13.44 5.35 20.67
C ILE A 4 -13.18 3.84 20.60
N ASN A 5 -14.24 3.03 20.65
CA ASN A 5 -14.16 1.57 20.60
C ASN A 5 -13.64 1.04 19.24
N GLU A 6 -13.98 1.71 18.13
CA GLU A 6 -13.47 1.32 16.81
C GLU A 6 -11.97 1.59 16.70
N ASN A 7 -11.49 2.72 17.21
CA ASN A 7 -10.06 3.05 17.18
C ASN A 7 -9.23 2.05 17.99
N GLU A 8 -9.70 1.64 19.16
CA GLU A 8 -9.00 0.62 19.96
C GLU A 8 -8.91 -0.72 19.23
N LYS A 9 -9.98 -1.13 18.54
CA LYS A 9 -9.99 -2.33 17.70
C LYS A 9 -8.95 -2.23 16.58
N LEU A 10 -8.92 -1.12 15.84
CA LEU A 10 -7.94 -0.86 14.78
C LEU A 10 -6.51 -0.93 15.30
N ILE A 11 -6.24 -0.32 16.45
CA ILE A 11 -4.92 -0.29 17.08
C ILE A 11 -4.50 -1.71 17.50
N SER A 12 -5.40 -2.48 18.12
CA SER A 12 -5.08 -3.83 18.58
C SER A 12 -4.84 -4.84 17.45
N ALA A 13 -5.40 -4.58 16.26
CA ALA A 13 -5.32 -5.48 15.10
C ALA A 13 -4.14 -5.18 14.15
N MET A 14 -3.32 -4.14 14.42
CA MET A 14 -2.17 -3.83 13.59
C MET A 14 -1.13 -4.96 13.63
N SER A 15 -0.67 -5.40 12.46
CA SER A 15 0.32 -6.48 12.33
C SER A 15 1.27 -6.19 11.18
N ASP A 16 2.57 -6.34 11.42
CA ASP A 16 3.59 -6.22 10.37
C ASP A 16 3.51 -7.35 9.33
N GLU A 17 2.68 -8.38 9.54
CA GLU A 17 2.42 -9.44 8.56
C GLU A 17 1.24 -9.11 7.63
N ASN A 18 0.35 -8.20 8.04
CA ASN A 18 -0.90 -7.89 7.34
C ASN A 18 -0.92 -6.40 6.91
N CYS A 19 -0.06 -6.07 5.97
CA CYS A 19 0.09 -4.73 5.42
C CYS A 19 -0.44 -4.65 3.98
N GLY A 20 -0.82 -3.43 3.58
CA GLY A 20 -1.25 -3.09 2.23
C GLY A 20 -0.46 -1.92 1.66
N LEU A 21 -0.30 -1.90 0.34
CA LEU A 21 0.14 -0.75 -0.44
C LEU A 21 -1.10 -0.08 -1.03
N PHE A 22 -1.32 1.17 -0.70
CA PHE A 22 -2.53 1.92 -1.05
C PHE A 22 -2.20 3.10 -1.95
N GLU A 23 -2.99 3.32 -2.99
CA GLU A 23 -2.97 4.53 -3.81
C GLU A 23 -4.21 5.38 -3.50
N PHE A 24 -4.02 6.58 -2.97
CA PHE A 24 -5.11 7.46 -2.56
C PHE A 24 -5.69 8.21 -3.75
N THR A 25 -6.97 7.96 -4.04
CA THR A 25 -7.69 8.54 -5.19
C THR A 25 -8.12 9.99 -4.95
N ASN A 26 -8.21 10.39 -3.68
CA ASN A 26 -8.66 11.73 -3.26
C ASN A 26 -7.51 12.71 -2.93
N GLU A 27 -6.27 12.24 -2.78
CA GLU A 27 -5.10 13.04 -2.38
C GLU A 27 -3.96 12.96 -3.41
N GLY A 28 -4.26 13.30 -4.66
CA GLY A 28 -3.23 13.47 -5.70
C GLY A 28 -2.47 12.20 -6.08
N ASN A 29 -3.08 11.02 -5.93
CA ASN A 29 -2.50 9.71 -6.22
C ASN A 29 -1.23 9.42 -5.41
N SER A 30 -1.16 9.89 -4.17
CA SER A 30 -0.10 9.50 -3.25
C SER A 30 -0.18 8.00 -2.95
N VAL A 31 0.97 7.35 -2.76
CA VAL A 31 1.08 5.91 -2.54
C VAL A 31 1.74 5.66 -1.21
N GLU A 32 1.06 4.97 -0.29
CA GLU A 32 1.57 4.70 1.05
C GLU A 32 1.38 3.26 1.50
N VAL A 33 2.20 2.85 2.46
CA VAL A 33 2.07 1.56 3.15
C VAL A 33 1.24 1.76 4.41
N GLY A 34 0.24 0.90 4.60
CA GLY A 34 -0.59 0.86 5.81
C GLY A 34 -0.93 -0.56 6.22
N PHE A 35 -1.83 -0.69 7.19
CA PHE A 35 -2.28 -1.99 7.69
C PHE A 35 -3.63 -2.37 7.10
N LEU A 36 -3.83 -3.64 6.75
CA LEU A 36 -5.09 -4.12 6.17
C LEU A 36 -6.28 -3.97 7.14
N CYS A 37 -6.02 -4.01 8.45
CA CYS A 37 -7.05 -3.80 9.46
C CYS A 37 -7.68 -2.39 9.41
N TRP A 38 -7.08 -1.44 8.71
CA TRP A 38 -7.60 -0.08 8.54
C TRP A 38 -8.65 0.04 7.44
N ILE A 39 -8.83 -1.00 6.62
CA ILE A 39 -9.90 -1.05 5.64
C ILE A 39 -11.23 -1.10 6.38
N GLN A 40 -12.17 -0.22 6.01
CA GLN A 40 -13.53 -0.31 6.51
C GLN A 40 -14.17 -1.58 5.94
N THR A 41 -14.21 -2.65 6.75
CA THR A 41 -14.72 -3.94 6.28
C THR A 41 -16.23 -4.05 6.40
N THR A 42 -16.82 -4.66 5.39
CA THR A 42 -18.09 -5.38 5.46
C THR A 42 -17.80 -6.87 5.22
N PRO A 43 -18.72 -7.81 5.52
CA PRO A 43 -18.49 -9.22 5.25
C PRO A 43 -18.03 -9.50 3.80
N CYS A 44 -18.62 -8.79 2.83
CA CYS A 44 -18.22 -8.88 1.42
C CYS A 44 -16.78 -8.38 1.16
N THR A 45 -16.33 -7.37 1.89
CA THR A 45 -14.99 -6.78 1.71
C THR A 45 -13.90 -7.68 2.31
N GLU A 46 -14.18 -8.38 3.41
CA GLU A 46 -13.24 -9.33 4.03
C GLU A 46 -12.92 -10.51 3.11
N ASP A 47 -13.95 -11.09 2.48
CA ASP A 47 -13.79 -12.17 1.51
C ASP A 47 -12.92 -11.73 0.33
N LYS A 48 -13.16 -10.50 -0.19
CA LYS A 48 -12.37 -9.93 -1.29
C LYS A 48 -10.91 -9.63 -0.91
N ILE A 49 -10.62 -9.28 0.35
CA ILE A 49 -9.24 -9.12 0.83
C ILE A 49 -8.52 -10.48 0.83
N ASN A 50 -9.18 -11.50 1.38
CA ASN A 50 -8.61 -12.84 1.52
C ASN A 50 -8.33 -13.48 0.14
N ASN A 51 -9.23 -13.27 -0.81
CA ASN A 51 -9.09 -13.77 -2.19
C ASN A 51 -8.23 -12.88 -3.10
N GLN A 52 -7.75 -11.73 -2.62
CA GLN A 52 -7.03 -10.71 -3.41
C GLN A 52 -7.85 -10.09 -4.55
N ASP A 53 -9.18 -10.27 -4.54
CA ASP A 53 -10.09 -9.73 -5.56
C ASP A 53 -10.05 -8.20 -5.59
N LEU A 54 -9.83 -7.54 -4.44
CA LEU A 54 -9.70 -6.08 -4.39
C LEU A 54 -8.55 -5.56 -5.25
N ILE A 55 -7.45 -6.32 -5.33
CA ILE A 55 -6.26 -5.95 -6.08
C ILE A 55 -6.50 -6.13 -7.58
N SER A 56 -7.09 -7.28 -7.97
CA SER A 56 -7.35 -7.59 -9.38
C SER A 56 -8.43 -6.69 -9.98
N GLU A 57 -9.48 -6.38 -9.21
CA GLU A 57 -10.58 -5.50 -9.62
C GLU A 57 -10.22 -4.01 -9.55
N LYS A 58 -9.13 -3.65 -8.86
CA LYS A 58 -8.79 -2.25 -8.52
C LYS A 58 -9.96 -1.53 -7.84
N THR A 59 -10.64 -2.24 -6.96
CA THR A 59 -11.82 -1.73 -6.27
C THR A 59 -11.41 -0.58 -5.35
N GLU A 60 -12.10 0.55 -5.47
CA GLU A 60 -11.94 1.67 -4.55
C GLU A 60 -12.52 1.30 -3.19
N ILE A 61 -11.72 1.48 -2.14
CA ILE A 61 -12.03 1.13 -0.76
C ILE A 61 -11.92 2.35 0.15
N VAL A 62 -12.62 2.29 1.28
CA VAL A 62 -12.53 3.30 2.34
C VAL A 62 -11.59 2.81 3.42
N LEU A 63 -10.63 3.65 3.79
CA LEU A 63 -9.65 3.42 4.85
C LEU A 63 -9.87 4.38 6.02
N PHE A 64 -9.58 3.91 7.24
CA PHE A 64 -9.32 4.76 8.38
C PHE A 64 -7.83 5.07 8.45
N TRP A 65 -7.45 6.31 8.16
CA TRP A 65 -6.05 6.71 8.05
C TRP A 65 -5.62 7.67 9.17
N PRO A 66 -4.42 7.49 9.76
CA PRO A 66 -3.85 8.44 10.69
C PRO A 66 -3.39 9.72 9.97
N SER A 67 -4.10 10.84 10.17
CA SER A 67 -3.85 12.08 9.41
C SER A 67 -2.68 12.93 9.92
N ASN A 68 -2.31 12.79 11.19
CA ASN A 68 -1.39 13.69 11.86
C ASN A 68 -0.06 13.05 12.28
N ILE A 69 0.22 11.83 11.82
CA ILE A 69 1.48 11.11 12.09
C ILE A 69 1.86 10.25 10.90
N ASP A 70 3.16 10.03 10.73
CA ASP A 70 3.67 9.08 9.73
C ASP A 70 3.43 7.64 10.17
N VAL A 71 3.04 6.82 9.20
CA VAL A 71 2.84 5.38 9.38
C VAL A 71 4.18 4.68 9.53
N THR A 72 4.27 3.81 10.54
CA THR A 72 5.46 3.00 10.84
C THR A 72 5.05 1.58 11.17
N TYR A 73 6.03 0.69 11.37
CA TYR A 73 5.81 -0.69 11.82
C TYR A 73 4.93 -0.77 13.07
N ALA A 74 4.20 -1.87 13.21
CA ALA A 74 3.04 -2.04 14.09
C ALA A 74 3.35 -1.66 15.55
N SER A 75 4.45 -2.14 16.12
CA SER A 75 4.78 -1.89 17.53
C SER A 75 5.08 -0.40 17.84
N SER A 76 5.64 0.34 16.88
CA SER A 76 5.79 1.80 16.99
C SER A 76 4.44 2.48 16.79
N MET A 77 3.67 2.02 15.81
CA MET A 77 2.40 2.63 15.45
C MET A 77 1.35 2.53 16.57
N VAL A 78 1.24 1.37 17.22
CA VAL A 78 0.38 1.15 18.39
C VAL A 78 0.67 2.15 19.51
N LYS A 79 1.95 2.45 19.78
CA LYS A 79 2.34 3.43 20.81
C LYS A 79 1.95 4.85 20.40
N ARG A 80 2.10 5.19 19.12
CA ARG A 80 1.76 6.52 18.59
C ARG A 80 0.25 6.76 18.61
N CYS A 81 -0.54 5.77 18.19
CA CYS A 81 -2.00 5.89 18.11
C CYS A 81 -2.72 5.95 19.47
N LYS A 82 -2.06 5.55 20.56
CA LYS A 82 -2.60 5.66 21.94
C LYS A 82 -2.49 7.07 22.55
N LYS A 83 -1.90 8.02 21.85
CA LYS A 83 -1.81 9.41 22.31
C LYS A 83 -3.16 10.13 22.14
N LYS A 84 -3.45 11.07 23.05
CA LYS A 84 -4.76 11.76 23.13
C LYS A 84 -5.08 12.66 21.93
N ASP A 85 -4.07 13.06 21.17
CA ASP A 85 -4.14 13.94 20.01
C ASP A 85 -4.22 13.19 18.67
N MET A 86 -4.37 11.86 18.70
CA MET A 86 -4.45 11.04 17.50
C MET A 86 -5.71 11.35 16.67
N GLN A 87 -5.54 11.65 15.38
CA GLN A 87 -6.64 11.94 14.46
C GLN A 87 -6.76 10.90 13.34
N TRP A 88 -7.87 10.16 13.35
CA TRP A 88 -8.25 9.23 12.29
C TRP A 88 -9.25 9.88 11.33
N ILE A 89 -8.94 9.83 10.04
CA ILE A 89 -9.80 10.33 8.97
C ILE A 89 -10.24 9.17 8.08
N LYS A 90 -11.33 9.36 7.33
CA LYS A 90 -11.72 8.45 6.25
C LYS A 90 -11.14 8.93 4.94
N VAL A 91 -10.50 8.04 4.21
CA VAL A 91 -9.92 8.33 2.88
C VAL A 91 -10.28 7.22 1.90
N SER A 92 -10.33 7.57 0.62
CA SER A 92 -10.55 6.61 -0.47
C SER A 92 -9.23 6.20 -1.09
N ALA A 93 -9.05 4.90 -1.32
CA ALA A 93 -7.84 4.37 -1.92
C ALA A 93 -8.10 3.11 -2.74
N ILE A 94 -7.13 2.73 -3.57
CA ILE A 94 -7.06 1.43 -4.22
C ILE A 94 -5.97 0.59 -3.55
N LEU A 95 -6.28 -0.67 -3.23
CA LEU A 95 -5.29 -1.63 -2.72
C LEU A 95 -4.48 -2.18 -3.91
N LEU A 96 -3.20 -1.82 -3.97
CA LEU A 96 -2.30 -2.22 -5.06
C LEU A 96 -1.59 -3.55 -4.80
N ALA A 97 -1.29 -3.85 -3.55
CA ALA A 97 -0.62 -5.08 -3.13
C ALA A 97 -0.83 -5.32 -1.63
N GLN A 98 -0.65 -6.56 -1.19
CA GLN A 98 -0.64 -6.93 0.23
C GLN A 98 0.52 -7.87 0.58
N GLY A 99 0.89 -7.91 1.86
CA GLY A 99 1.96 -8.75 2.42
C GLY A 99 2.55 -8.14 3.69
N ASN A 100 3.77 -8.55 4.07
CA ASN A 100 4.41 -8.00 5.26
C ASN A 100 4.94 -6.57 5.05
N TRP A 101 5.17 -5.86 6.15
CA TRP A 101 5.60 -4.46 6.19
C TRP A 101 6.84 -4.18 5.34
N ILE A 102 7.87 -5.02 5.47
CA ILE A 102 9.15 -4.83 4.74
C ILE A 102 8.91 -4.98 3.23
N GLU A 103 8.17 -6.01 2.83
CA GLU A 103 7.84 -6.25 1.43
C GLU A 103 7.02 -5.09 0.84
N MET A 104 6.02 -4.58 1.57
CA MET A 104 5.21 -3.45 1.11
C MET A 104 6.02 -2.17 0.99
N CYS A 105 6.94 -1.91 1.93
CA CYS A 105 7.87 -0.78 1.84
C CYS A 105 8.77 -0.86 0.60
N GLU A 106 9.23 -2.06 0.24
CA GLU A 106 10.00 -2.25 -0.99
C GLU A 106 9.16 -2.08 -2.25
N LYS A 107 7.95 -2.65 -2.26
CA LYS A 107 7.01 -2.47 -3.38
C LYS A 107 6.66 -1.00 -3.58
N ARG A 108 6.46 -0.23 -2.51
CA ARG A 108 6.25 1.23 -2.57
C ARG A 108 7.41 1.94 -3.26
N LYS A 109 8.65 1.68 -2.83
CA LYS A 109 9.84 2.29 -3.45
C LYS A 109 9.93 1.97 -4.94
N TYR A 110 9.67 0.72 -5.31
CA TYR A 110 9.68 0.29 -6.71
C TYR A 110 8.54 0.93 -7.51
N TYR A 111 7.33 1.02 -6.94
CA TYR A 111 6.16 1.63 -7.57
C TYR A 111 6.39 3.12 -7.84
N ILE A 112 6.91 3.87 -6.87
CA ILE A 112 7.23 5.30 -7.05
C ILE A 112 8.28 5.49 -8.16
N ALA A 113 9.26 4.59 -8.26
CA ALA A 113 10.32 4.69 -9.27
C ALA A 113 9.90 4.27 -10.69
N HIS A 114 8.98 3.30 -10.82
CA HIS A 114 8.71 2.62 -12.09
C HIS A 114 7.23 2.63 -12.52
N ASN A 115 6.34 3.15 -11.67
CA ASN A 115 4.88 3.10 -11.83
C ASN A 115 4.33 1.68 -12.13
N LYS A 116 4.97 0.67 -11.53
CA LYS A 116 4.65 -0.76 -11.68
C LYS A 116 4.79 -1.45 -10.33
N ILE A 117 3.96 -2.44 -10.05
CA ILE A 117 4.13 -3.28 -8.87
C ILE A 117 5.25 -4.29 -9.11
N SER A 118 6.24 -4.33 -8.21
CA SER A 118 7.38 -5.24 -8.34
C SER A 118 6.90 -6.69 -8.25
N PRO A 119 7.35 -7.60 -9.15
CA PRO A 119 7.12 -9.02 -8.98
C PRO A 119 7.79 -9.52 -7.69
N CYS A 120 7.10 -10.43 -7.00
CA CYS A 120 7.46 -10.96 -5.68
C CYS A 120 8.95 -11.36 -5.56
N ARG A 121 9.53 -11.22 -4.35
CA ARG A 121 10.95 -11.53 -4.04
C ARG A 121 11.38 -12.95 -4.44
N SER A 122 10.45 -13.92 -4.55
CA SER A 122 10.71 -15.28 -5.05
C SER A 122 11.18 -15.34 -6.51
N LYS A 123 11.12 -14.23 -7.25
CA LYS A 123 11.53 -14.13 -8.65
C LYS A 123 12.72 -13.19 -8.86
N ARG A 124 13.81 -13.37 -8.10
CA ARG A 124 15.07 -12.62 -8.28
C ARG A 124 15.60 -12.66 -9.73
N HIS A 125 15.28 -13.70 -10.49
CA HIS A 125 15.66 -13.85 -11.89
C HIS A 125 14.92 -12.89 -12.84
N GLU A 126 13.68 -12.49 -12.54
CA GLU A 126 12.89 -11.60 -13.42
C GLU A 126 13.26 -10.11 -13.28
N ARG A 127 13.90 -9.71 -12.17
CA ARG A 127 14.39 -8.33 -12.01
C ARG A 127 15.44 -7.95 -13.07
N HIS A 128 16.23 -8.91 -13.55
CA HIS A 128 17.19 -8.67 -14.62
C HIS A 128 16.53 -8.39 -15.98
N ILE A 129 15.33 -8.92 -16.22
CA ILE A 129 14.64 -8.79 -17.52
C ILE A 129 14.07 -7.37 -17.66
N ILE A 130 13.41 -6.84 -16.63
CA ILE A 130 12.78 -5.51 -16.68
C ILE A 130 13.81 -4.37 -16.76
N LEU A 131 14.94 -4.51 -16.06
CA LEU A 131 16.07 -3.58 -16.16
C LEU A 131 16.74 -3.64 -17.55
N SER A 132 16.74 -4.79 -18.21
CA SER A 132 17.28 -4.89 -19.57
C SER A 132 16.38 -4.23 -20.63
N GLU A 133 15.06 -4.34 -20.54
CA GLU A 133 14.12 -3.73 -21.50
C GLU A 133 14.14 -2.19 -21.47
N SER A 134 14.33 -1.60 -20.29
CA SER A 134 14.45 -0.14 -20.14
C SER A 134 15.80 0.40 -20.66
N THR A 135 16.85 -0.43 -20.73
CA THR A 135 18.14 -0.04 -21.34
C THR A 135 18.21 -0.22 -22.85
N VAL A 136 17.34 -1.06 -23.43
CA VAL A 136 17.32 -1.32 -24.89
C VAL A 136 16.46 -0.30 -25.64
N THR A 137 15.42 0.25 -25.00
CA THR A 137 14.54 1.24 -25.63
C THR A 137 15.18 2.63 -25.79
N ASP A 138 16.17 2.98 -24.97
CA ASP A 138 16.89 4.26 -25.09
C ASP A 138 18.02 4.25 -26.15
N LYS A 139 18.55 3.08 -26.52
CA LYS A 139 19.65 3.00 -27.50
C LYS A 139 19.20 3.05 -28.96
N ASN A 140 17.93 2.79 -29.25
CA ASN A 140 17.41 2.77 -30.62
C ASN A 140 16.86 4.13 -31.12
N LYS A 141 17.02 5.23 -30.37
CA LYS A 141 16.54 6.56 -30.78
C LYS A 141 17.61 7.53 -31.30
N MET A 142 18.88 7.12 -31.43
CA MET A 142 19.97 8.04 -31.80
C MET A 142 20.72 7.75 -33.11
N VAL A 143 20.19 6.97 -34.05
CA VAL A 143 20.80 6.92 -35.39
C VAL A 143 19.74 6.83 -36.48
N ILE A 144 19.09 7.95 -36.81
CA ILE A 144 18.75 8.32 -38.20
C ILE A 144 18.65 9.85 -38.25
N LYS A 145 19.52 10.50 -39.04
CA LYS A 145 19.12 11.51 -40.04
C LYS A 145 20.34 12.00 -40.84
N TYR A 146 20.29 11.63 -42.12
CA TYR A 146 20.84 12.18 -43.38
C TYR A 146 22.22 12.84 -43.38
#